data_AF-A0AAV0XI74-F1
#
_entry.id   AF-A0AAV0XI74-F1
#
_cell.length_a   1.000
_cell.length_b   1.000
_cell.length_c   1.000
_cell.angle_alpha   90.00
_cell.angle_beta   90.00
_cell.angle_gamma   90.00
#
_symmetry.space_group_name_H-M   'P 1'
#
loop_
_entity.id
_entity.type
_entity.pdbx_description
1 polymer ?
#
loop_
_entity_poly.entity_id
_entity_poly.type
_entity_poly.pdbx_seq_one_letter_code
_entity_poly.pdbx_strand_id
1 'polypeptide(L)'
;MSGVIQFKYNYSDKEFNIIRISGRGRPTKFPDHLKNLYDKPLPISALKKNDLTKLCKTQATPEEFHEWYKSIPSCSKKKETVILSESENDSN
;
A
#
# COMPACT_ATOMS: atom_id res chain seq x y z
N MET A 1 13.09 21.02 -4.53
CA MET A 1 13.53 21.66 -5.79
C MET A 1 12.33 22.41 -6.34
N SER A 2 12.48 23.70 -6.61
CA SER A 2 11.50 24.42 -7.42
C SER A 2 12.08 24.50 -8.83
N GLY A 3 11.27 24.15 -9.82
CA GLY A 3 11.67 24.12 -11.22
C GLY A 3 10.57 24.69 -12.09
N VAL A 4 10.94 25.15 -13.28
CA VAL A 4 9.99 25.66 -14.26
C VAL A 4 10.21 24.89 -15.54
N ILE A 5 9.17 24.22 -16.03
CA ILE A 5 9.17 23.62 -17.37
C ILE A 5 8.49 24.61 -18.31
N GLN A 6 9.21 25.01 -19.35
CA GLN A 6 8.69 25.84 -20.43
C GLN A 6 8.55 25.00 -21.69
N PHE A 7 7.40 25.09 -22.35
CA PHE A 7 7.14 24.31 -23.56
C PHE A 7 6.21 25.05 -24.53
N LYS A 8 6.27 24.66 -25.81
CA LYS A 8 5.41 25.14 -26.89
C LYS A 8 4.91 23.95 -27.68
N TYR A 9 3.66 24.00 -28.14
CA TYR A 9 3.12 22.96 -29.01
C TYR A 9 3.58 23.16 -30.45
N ASN A 10 3.66 24.42 -30.91
CA ASN A 10 4.22 24.77 -32.21
C ASN A 10 5.49 25.63 -32.03
N TYR A 11 6.53 25.36 -32.79
CA TYR A 11 7.78 26.13 -32.74
C TYR A 11 7.61 27.60 -33.12
N SER A 12 6.58 27.92 -33.90
CA SER A 12 6.26 29.27 -34.36
C SER A 12 5.58 30.14 -33.30
N ASP A 13 5.14 29.55 -32.18
CA ASP A 13 4.46 30.31 -31.13
C ASP A 13 5.44 31.31 -30.50
N LYS A 14 5.00 32.54 -30.26
CA LYS A 14 5.85 33.58 -29.67
C LYS A 14 6.12 33.31 -28.19
N GLU A 15 5.11 32.85 -27.46
CA GLU A 15 5.15 32.69 -26.00
C GLU A 15 5.18 31.23 -25.56
N PHE A 16 5.87 30.95 -24.45
CA PHE A 16 5.95 29.62 -23.86
C PHE A 16 4.82 29.39 -22.87
N ASN A 17 4.25 28.19 -22.88
CA ASN A 17 3.46 27.70 -21.77
C ASN A 17 4.39 27.34 -20.61
N ILE A 18 3.94 27.58 -19.37
CA ILE A 18 4.77 27.46 -18.18
C ILE A 18 4.11 26.51 -17.17
N ILE A 19 4.80 25.42 -16.82
CA ILE A 19 4.46 24.58 -15.68
C ILE A 19 5.40 24.94 -14.53
N ARG A 20 4.85 25.49 -13.46
CA ARG A 20 5.58 25.78 -12.23
C ARG A 20 5.58 24.53 -11.36
N ILE A 21 6.75 23.91 -11.21
CA ILE A 21 6.93 22.78 -10.31
C ILE A 21 7.24 23.35 -8.92
N SER A 22 6.21 23.33 -8.09
CA SER A 22 6.33 23.60 -6.66
C SER A 22 5.86 22.38 -5.89
N GLY A 23 6.73 21.88 -5.01
CA GLY A 23 6.42 20.71 -4.20
C GLY A 23 7.61 20.37 -3.32
N ARG A 24 7.34 20.03 -2.06
CA ARG A 24 8.27 19.20 -1.32
C ARG A 24 8.19 17.84 -1.98
N GLY A 25 9.25 17.46 -2.70
CA GLY A 25 9.38 16.09 -3.20
C GLY A 25 9.40 15.10 -2.05
N ARG A 26 9.83 13.87 -2.33
CA ARG A 26 10.03 12.84 -1.31
C ARG A 26 10.75 13.44 -0.06
N PRO A 27 10.25 13.23 1.17
CA PRO A 27 10.91 13.71 2.37
C PRO A 27 12.40 13.32 2.34
N THR A 28 13.27 14.28 2.61
CA THR A 28 14.73 14.04 2.62
C THR A 28 15.16 13.16 3.78
N LYS A 29 14.32 13.08 4.83
CA LYS A 29 14.49 12.21 5.98
C LYS A 29 13.23 11.38 6.16
N PHE A 30 13.40 10.07 6.05
CA PHE A 30 12.39 9.12 6.51
C PHE A 30 12.60 8.87 8.00
N PRO A 31 11.54 8.52 8.74
CA PRO A 31 11.70 7.97 10.08
C PRO A 31 12.54 6.70 10.00
N ASP A 32 13.50 6.52 10.92
CA ASP A 32 14.28 5.28 11.03
C ASP A 32 13.38 4.08 11.35
N HIS A 33 12.24 4.33 12.01
CA HIS A 33 11.23 3.35 12.36
C HIS A 33 9.82 3.86 12.05
N LEU A 34 9.05 3.05 11.32
CA LEU A 34 7.62 3.27 11.14
C LEU A 34 6.86 2.76 12.36
N LYS A 35 5.85 3.51 12.78
CA LYS A 35 4.90 3.01 13.79
C LYS A 35 4.08 1.88 13.17
N ASN A 36 3.97 0.76 13.88
CA ASN A 36 3.07 -0.31 13.45
C ASN A 36 1.64 0.21 13.41
N LEU A 37 0.94 -0.07 12.31
CA LEU A 37 -0.47 0.29 12.16
C LEU A 37 -1.37 -0.52 13.09
N TYR A 38 -0.94 -1.73 13.45
CA TYR A 38 -1.66 -2.66 14.32
C TYR A 38 -0.75 -3.20 15.42
N ASP A 39 -1.28 -3.33 16.63
CA ASP A 39 -0.56 -3.92 17.77
C ASP A 39 -0.39 -5.43 17.66
N LYS A 40 -1.24 -6.07 16.85
CA LYS A 40 -1.33 -7.53 16.69
C LYS A 40 -1.60 -7.90 15.24
N PRO A 41 -1.19 -9.10 14.80
CA PRO A 41 -1.51 -9.59 13.46
C PRO A 41 -3.03 -9.63 13.24
N LEU A 42 -3.47 -9.17 12.07
CA LEU A 42 -4.88 -9.17 11.72
C LEU A 42 -5.36 -10.61 11.49
N PRO A 43 -6.45 -11.05 12.16
CA PRO A 43 -6.99 -12.38 11.94
C PRO A 43 -7.63 -12.48 10.55
N ILE A 44 -7.34 -13.56 9.83
CA ILE A 44 -8.00 -13.90 8.57
C ILE A 44 -9.30 -14.69 8.81
N SER A 45 -10.14 -14.85 7.79
CA SER A 45 -11.31 -15.72 7.92
C SER A 45 -10.89 -17.19 8.09
N ALA A 46 -11.70 -17.94 8.84
CA ALA A 46 -11.48 -19.39 9.02
C ALA A 46 -11.47 -20.15 7.67
N LEU A 47 -12.26 -19.70 6.69
CA LEU A 47 -12.28 -20.28 5.34
C LEU A 47 -10.92 -20.14 4.66
N LYS A 48 -10.36 -18.91 4.64
CA LYS A 48 -9.04 -18.64 4.06
C LYS A 48 -7.93 -19.44 4.74
N LYS A 49 -7.97 -19.54 6.08
CA LYS A 49 -6.97 -20.35 6.82
C LYS A 49 -7.02 -21.82 6.41
N ASN A 50 -8.22 -22.37 6.24
CA ASN A 50 -8.39 -23.76 5.80
C ASN A 50 -7.83 -23.97 4.39
N ASP A 51 -8.09 -23.06 3.47
CA ASP A 51 -7.59 -23.16 2.10
C ASP A 51 -6.06 -23.05 2.04
N LEU A 52 -5.45 -22.14 2.81
CA LEU A 52 -3.99 -22.07 2.95
C LEU A 52 -3.40 -23.36 3.52
N THR A 53 -4.07 -23.98 4.50
CA THR A 53 -3.63 -25.24 5.08
C THR A 53 -3.75 -26.39 4.07
N LYS A 54 -4.75 -26.37 3.18
CA LYS A 54 -4.86 -27.35 2.08
C LYS A 54 -3.69 -27.20 1.11
N LEU A 55 -3.32 -25.98 0.73
CA LEU A 55 -2.18 -25.71 -0.17
C LEU A 55 -0.85 -26.22 0.40
N CYS A 56 -0.68 -26.15 1.72
CA CYS A 56 0.46 -26.76 2.40
C CYS A 56 0.46 -28.30 2.24
N LYS A 57 -0.70 -28.94 2.37
CA LYS A 57 -0.84 -30.41 2.24
C LYS A 57 -0.62 -30.90 0.81
N THR A 58 -0.99 -30.10 -0.19
CA THR A 58 -0.83 -30.47 -1.61
C THR A 58 0.58 -30.20 -2.15
N GLN A 59 1.56 -29.88 -1.29
CA GLN A 59 2.93 -29.47 -1.66
C GLN A 59 3.01 -28.29 -2.65
N ALA A 60 1.90 -27.55 -2.84
CA ALA A 60 1.88 -26.36 -3.68
C ALA A 60 2.61 -25.18 -2.99
N THR A 61 2.73 -25.23 -1.67
CA THR A 61 3.51 -24.30 -0.85
C THR A 61 4.77 -25.00 -0.33
N PRO A 62 5.96 -24.38 -0.43
CA PRO A 62 7.20 -24.93 0.14
C PRO A 62 7.09 -25.15 1.65
N GLU A 63 7.70 -26.23 2.15
CA GLU A 63 7.60 -26.68 3.54
C GLU A 63 8.10 -25.65 4.56
N GLU A 64 9.13 -24.87 4.18
CA GLU A 64 9.68 -23.75 4.96
C GLU A 64 8.64 -22.70 5.36
N PHE A 65 7.53 -22.59 4.64
CA PHE A 65 6.46 -21.63 4.95
C PHE A 65 5.28 -22.25 5.69
N HIS A 66 5.23 -23.57 5.87
CA HIS A 66 4.05 -24.24 6.44
C HIS A 66 3.79 -23.80 7.88
N GLU A 67 4.83 -23.64 8.69
CA GLU A 67 4.70 -23.18 10.08
C GLU A 67 4.11 -21.76 10.15
N TRP A 68 4.56 -20.87 9.25
CA TRP A 68 4.06 -19.52 9.15
C TRP A 68 2.56 -19.48 8.81
N TYR A 69 2.12 -20.24 7.80
CA TYR A 69 0.69 -20.30 7.44
C TYR A 69 -0.18 -20.90 8.56
N LYS A 70 0.36 -21.87 9.32
CA LYS A 70 -0.33 -22.44 10.49
C LYS A 70 -0.46 -21.44 11.64
N SER A 71 0.52 -20.55 11.83
CA SER A 71 0.56 -19.57 12.92
C SER A 71 -0.33 -18.34 12.70
N ILE A 72 -0.85 -18.10 11.49
CA ILE A 72 -1.72 -16.94 11.20
C ILE A 72 -3.00 -17.02 12.05
N PRO A 73 -3.39 -15.97 12.79
CA PRO A 73 -4.63 -15.96 13.55
C PRO A 73 -5.85 -16.00 12.63
N SER A 74 -6.92 -16.67 13.05
CA SER A 74 -8.19 -16.71 12.31
C SER A 74 -9.37 -16.30 13.18
N CYS A 75 -10.36 -15.66 12.57
CA CYS A 75 -11.61 -15.26 13.22
C CYS A 75 -12.82 -15.86 12.47
N SER A 76 -13.80 -16.32 13.23
CA SER A 76 -15.04 -16.89 12.68
C SER A 76 -16.07 -15.83 12.26
N LYS A 77 -15.81 -14.53 12.52
CA LYS A 77 -16.74 -13.43 12.22
C LYS A 77 -16.67 -13.08 10.72
N LYS A 78 -17.83 -13.06 10.05
CA LYS A 78 -18.00 -12.81 8.60
C LYS A 78 -17.62 -11.40 8.09
N LYS A 79 -16.96 -10.56 8.89
CA LYS A 79 -16.59 -9.20 8.45
C LYS A 79 -15.23 -9.24 7.77
N GLU A 80 -15.22 -9.67 6.51
CA GLU A 80 -14.14 -9.34 5.59
C GLU A 80 -14.36 -7.92 5.10
N THR A 81 -13.95 -6.94 5.91
CA THR A 81 -13.87 -5.56 5.46
C THR A 81 -12.64 -4.98 6.14
N VAL A 82 -11.56 -4.87 5.37
CA VAL A 82 -10.53 -3.89 5.68
C VAL A 82 -11.23 -2.54 5.46
N ILE A 83 -11.69 -1.92 6.55
CA ILE A 83 -12.07 -0.51 6.49
C ILE A 83 -10.74 0.22 6.32
N LEU A 84 -10.31 0.41 5.07
CA LEU A 84 -9.39 1.50 4.76
C LEU A 84 -10.21 2.74 5.08
N SER A 85 -9.93 3.37 6.22
CA SER A 85 -10.44 4.70 6.50
C SER A 85 -9.86 5.62 5.42
N GLU A 86 -10.60 5.80 4.33
CA GLU A 86 -10.43 6.93 3.43
C GLU A 86 -10.70 8.18 4.26
N SER A 87 -9.65 8.73 4.85
CA SER A 87 -9.67 10.11 5.31
C SER A 87 -9.61 10.98 4.06
N GLU A 88 -10.74 11.14 3.38
CA GLU A 88 -11.00 12.31 2.56
C GLU A 88 -11.07 13.51 3.50
N ASN A 89 -9.94 14.17 3.68
CA ASN A 89 -9.89 15.55 4.14
C ASN A 89 -8.94 16.28 3.21
N ASP A 90 -9.51 17.01 2.25
CA ASP A 90 -9.09 18.38 2.00
C ASP A 90 -10.25 19.11 1.31
N SER A 91 -11.14 19.65 2.14
CA SER A 91 -11.86 20.88 1.81
C SER A 91 -10.93 22.06 2.13
N ASN A 92 -10.41 22.75 1.12
CA ASN A 92 -10.55 24.20 0.91
C ASN A 92 -9.85 24.65 -0.38
#